data_AF-A0A0R3TBX4-F1
#
_entry.id   AF-A0A0R3TBX4-F1
#
_cell.length_a   1.000
_cell.length_b   1.000
_cell.length_c   1.000
_cell.angle_alpha   90.00
_cell.angle_beta   90.00
_cell.angle_gamma   90.00
#
_symmetry.space_group_name_H-M   'P 1'
#
loop_
_entity.id
_entity.type
_entity.pdbx_description
1 polymer ?
#
loop_
_entity_poly.entity_id
_entity_poly.type
_entity_poly.pdbx_seq_one_letter_code
_entity_poly.pdbx_strand_id
1 'polypeptide(L)' 'MEHSRRVGIPFDGSEAAKKAVHWYLDNAADPNDIVIFIHVQELPALPLLNLRSGLNMPTEQWMKTISER' A
#
# COMPACT_ATOMS: atom_id res chain seq x y z
N MET A 1 25.54 -23.73 -0.81
CA MET A 1 24.29 -23.15 -0.29
C MET A 1 23.51 -22.70 -1.51
N GLU A 2 22.35 -23.31 -1.79
CA GLU A 2 21.48 -22.78 -2.85
C GLU A 2 21.07 -21.36 -2.46
N HIS A 3 21.27 -20.42 -3.36
CA HIS A 3 20.88 -19.04 -3.15
C HIS A 3 19.38 -18.91 -3.40
N SER A 4 18.56 -19.04 -2.36
CA SER A 4 17.13 -18.70 -2.42
C SER A 4 16.95 -17.22 -2.76
N ARG A 5 16.30 -16.93 -3.89
CA ARG A 5 15.98 -15.56 -4.27
C ARG A 5 14.83 -15.04 -3.41
N ARG A 6 14.88 -13.74 -3.10
CA ARG A 6 13.82 -13.04 -2.36
C ARG A 6 13.03 -12.20 -3.35
N VAL A 7 11.71 -12.43 -3.42
CA VAL A 7 10.83 -11.76 -4.39
C VAL A 7 9.88 -10.84 -3.63
N GLY A 8 9.98 -9.52 -3.87
CA GLY A 8 9.06 -8.54 -3.32
C GLY A 8 7.86 -8.33 -4.24
N ILE A 9 6.64 -8.47 -3.73
CA ILE A 9 5.39 -8.21 -4.47
C ILE A 9 4.59 -7.13 -3.75
N PRO A 10 4.49 -5.91 -4.31
CA PRO A 10 3.56 -4.90 -3.81
C PRO A 10 2.11 -5.39 -3.91
N PHE A 11 1.34 -5.22 -2.84
CA PHE A 11 -0.05 -5.68 -2.79
C PHE A 11 -0.93 -4.69 -2.03
N ASP A 12 -1.88 -4.08 -2.72
CA ASP A 12 -2.84 -3.11 -2.18
C ASP A 12 -4.27 -3.66 -2.07
N GLY A 13 -4.48 -4.94 -2.43
CA GLY A 13 -5.80 -5.59 -2.45
C GLY A 13 -6.62 -5.35 -3.71
N SER A 14 -6.15 -4.52 -4.64
CA SER A 14 -6.83 -4.27 -5.92
C SER A 14 -6.86 -5.50 -6.83
N GLU A 15 -7.79 -5.53 -7.78
CA GLU A 15 -7.82 -6.57 -8.81
C GLU A 15 -6.54 -6.59 -9.67
N ALA A 16 -5.90 -5.43 -9.85
CA ALA A 16 -4.62 -5.33 -10.54
C ALA A 16 -3.52 -6.05 -9.75
N ALA A 17 -3.44 -5.82 -8.43
CA ALA A 17 -2.49 -6.51 -7.57
C ALA A 17 -2.73 -8.04 -7.56
N LYS A 18 -3.99 -8.48 -7.50
CA LYS A 18 -4.32 -9.91 -7.62
C LYS A 18 -3.84 -10.51 -8.93
N LYS A 19 -4.04 -9.83 -10.07
CA LYS A 19 -3.55 -10.31 -11.38
C LYS A 19 -2.02 -10.41 -11.43
N ALA A 20 -1.32 -9.47 -10.81
CA ALA A 20 0.15 -9.51 -10.74
C ALA A 20 0.65 -10.73 -9.93
N VAL A 21 -0.03 -11.07 -8.83
CA VAL A 21 0.29 -12.28 -8.04
C VAL A 21 0.09 -13.55 -8.85
N HIS A 22 -1.04 -13.67 -9.55
CA HIS A 22 -1.29 -14.85 -10.40
C HIS A 22 -0.26 -14.96 -11.52
N TRP A 23 0.07 -13.85 -12.19
CA TRP A 23 1.11 -13.86 -13.22
C TRP A 23 2.44 -14.37 -12.68
N TYR A 24 2.84 -13.92 -11.48
CA TYR A 24 4.06 -14.40 -10.85
C TYR A 24 4.01 -15.91 -10.60
N LEU A 25 2.92 -16.43 -10.03
CA LEU A 25 2.74 -17.85 -9.77
C LEU A 25 2.80 -18.70 -11.05
N ASP A 26 2.17 -18.22 -12.12
CA ASP A 26 2.02 -18.98 -13.36
C ASP A 26 3.27 -18.95 -14.25
N ASN A 27 4.11 -17.91 -14.14
CA ASN A 27 5.18 -17.65 -15.12
C ASN A 27 6.58 -17.55 -14.53
N ALA A 28 6.70 -17.13 -13.27
CA ALA A 28 7.97 -16.72 -12.71
C ALA A 28 8.36 -17.52 -11.47
N ALA A 29 7.41 -18.03 -10.68
CA ALA A 29 7.65 -18.66 -9.40
C ALA A 29 8.62 -19.86 -9.48
N ASP A 30 9.51 -19.94 -8.51
CA ASP A 30 10.45 -21.04 -8.32
C ASP A 30 10.22 -21.66 -6.92
N PRO A 31 10.34 -22.99 -6.77
CA PRO A 31 10.14 -23.67 -5.49
C PRO A 31 11.02 -23.16 -4.34
N ASN A 32 12.17 -22.56 -4.64
CA ASN A 32 13.12 -22.05 -3.65
C ASN A 32 12.93 -20.57 -3.29
N ASP A 33 11.83 -19.97 -3.76
CA ASP A 33 11.55 -18.56 -3.54
C ASP A 33 11.09 -18.23 -2.13
N ILE A 34 11.60 -17.10 -1.64
CA ILE A 34 11.05 -16.42 -0.46
C ILE A 34 10.27 -15.21 -0.95
N VAL A 35 8.94 -15.33 -1.01
CA VAL A 35 8.03 -14.27 -1.44
C VAL A 35 7.68 -13.35 -0.28
N ILE A 36 7.84 -12.04 -0.47
CA ILE A 36 7.58 -11.00 0.51
C ILE A 36 6.48 -10.08 -0.07
N PHE A 37 5.30 -10.14 0.53
CA PHE A 37 4.23 -9.20 0.20
C PHE A 37 4.45 -7.85 0.88
N ILE A 38 4.37 -6.77 0.11
CA ILE A 38 4.61 -5.41 0.58
C ILE A 38 3.29 -4.64 0.47
N HIS A 39 2.66 -4.37 1.61
CA HIS A 39 1.49 -3.50 1.68
C HIS A 39 1.90 -2.15 2.26
N VAL A 40 1.67 -1.07 1.51
CA VAL A 40 1.93 0.30 1.96
C VAL A 40 0.60 0.93 2.36
N GLN A 41 0.47 1.25 3.64
CA GLN A 41 -0.70 1.99 4.12
C GLN A 41 -0.47 3.49 3.86
N GLU A 42 -1.21 4.05 2.90
CA GLU A 42 -1.16 5.48 2.65
C GLU A 42 -1.85 6.24 3.78
N LEU A 43 -1.16 7.27 4.28
CA LEU A 43 -1.78 8.26 5.14
C LEU A 43 -2.91 8.92 4.35
N PRO A 44 -4.11 9.06 4.93
CA PRO A 44 -5.15 9.86 4.29
C PRO A 44 -4.54 11.23 3.96
N ALA A 45 -4.81 11.75 2.77
CA ALA A 45 -4.37 13.07 2.37
C ALA A 45 -5.00 14.11 3.30
N LEU A 46 -4.35 14.37 4.43
CA LEU A 46 -4.77 15.39 5.37
C LEU A 46 -4.45 16.72 4.68
N PRO A 47 -5.46 17.58 4.41
CA PRO A 47 -5.18 18.90 3.88
C PRO A 47 -4.31 19.63 4.91
N LEU A 48 -3.05 19.89 4.54
CA LEU A 48 -2.07 20.49 5.44
C LEU A 48 -2.42 21.95 5.76
N LEU A 49 -3.14 22.65 4.87
CA LEU A 49 -3.49 24.07 5.01
C LEU A 49 -4.80 24.40 4.27
N ASN A 50 -5.81 24.89 4.99
CA ASN A 50 -6.97 25.58 4.39
C ASN A 50 -6.66 27.07 4.26
N LEU A 51 -6.12 27.50 3.10
CA LEU A 51 -5.75 28.90 2.86
C LEU A 51 -6.94 29.88 2.84
N ARG A 52 -8.20 29.39 2.89
CA ARG A 52 -9.41 30.22 2.76
C ARG A 52 -9.93 30.79 4.09
N SER A 53 -9.45 30.35 5.25
CA SER A 53 -10.01 30.73 6.56
C SER A 53 -8.99 31.25 7.58
N GLY A 54 -7.79 31.65 7.14
CA GLY A 54 -6.65 31.88 8.04
C GLY A 54 -5.93 30.58 8.39
N LEU A 55 -4.70 30.67 8.90
CA LEU A 55 -3.80 29.56 9.26
C LEU A 55 -4.34 28.71 10.43
N ASN A 56 -5.56 28.18 10.32
CA ASN A 56 -6.16 27.30 11.29
C ASN A 56 -6.04 25.86 10.79
N MET A 57 -5.42 25.01 11.60
CA MET A 57 -5.29 23.58 11.34
C MET A 57 -6.69 22.94 11.35
N PRO A 58 -7.16 22.28 10.27
CA PRO A 58 -8.53 21.77 10.18
C PRO A 58 -8.69 20.43 10.93
N THR A 59 -8.55 20.48 12.25
CA THR A 59 -8.58 19.34 13.17
C THR A 59 -9.88 18.53 13.10
N GLU A 60 -11.02 19.18 12.85
CA GLU A 60 -12.32 18.51 12.72
C GLU A 60 -12.41 17.63 11.47
N GLN A 61 -11.87 18.10 10.34
CA GLN A 61 -11.80 17.30 9.10
C GLN A 61 -10.90 16.07 9.30
N TRP A 62 -9.79 16.23 10.00
CA TRP A 62 -8.87 15.13 10.28
C TRP A 62 -9.52 14.05 11.15
N MET A 63 -10.21 14.44 12.22
CA MET A 63 -10.90 13.49 13.09
C MET A 63 -11.98 12.70 12.35
N LYS A 64 -12.72 13.35 11.44
CA LYS A 64 -13.71 12.70 10.60
C LYS A 64 -13.08 11.67 9.65
N THR A 65 -12.02 12.05 8.93
CA THR A 65 -11.32 11.15 8.01
C THR A 65 -10.64 9.96 8.70
N ILE A 66 -10.19 10.13 9.95
CA ILE A 66 -9.61 9.05 10.75
C ILE A 66 -10.70 8.11 11.30
N SER A 67 -11.86 8.64 11.69
CA SER A 67 -12.96 7.87 12.29
C SER A 67 -13.84 7.13 11.27
N GLU A 68 -13.86 7.54 9.99
CA GLU A 68 -14.68 6.93 8.94
C GLU A 68 -13.99 5.76 8.21
N ARG A 69 -12.84 5.29 8.70
CA ARG A 69 -12.17 4.05 8.27
C ARG A 69 -12.54 2.89 9.19
#